data_AF-A0A6V8Q6W3-F1
#
_entry.id   AF-A0A6V8Q6W3-F1
#
_cell.length_a   1.000
_cell.length_b   1.000
_cell.length_c   1.000
_cell.angle_alpha   90.00
_cell.angle_beta   90.00
_cell.angle_gamma   90.00
#
_symmetry.space_group_name_H-M   'P 1'
#
loop_
_entity.id
_entity.type
_entity.pdbx_description
1 polymer ?
#
loop_
_entity_poly.entity_id
_entity_poly.type
_entity_poly.pdbx_seq_one_letter_code
_entity_poly.pdbx_strand_id
1 'polypeptide(L)'
;MAWASLRDGRKVLLSLALGKRESHSDWLEFLRDMIRRGLRIPLTVTSDGAPGLIRAIEETFSKSLRIRCWVHKMENLSSKVPPALWPEIKAEIPVRDAATYQTGKELALRFIQRHKKEHPSLVASFSEDLEALFSHLKLP
;
A
#
# COMPACT_ATOMS: atom_id res chain seq x y z
N MET A 1 -11.82 -8.14 4.54
CA MET A 1 -11.41 -9.51 4.15
C MET A 1 -9.89 -9.57 3.99
N ALA A 2 -9.28 -10.74 4.15
CA ALA A 2 -7.83 -10.93 4.00
C ALA A 2 -7.50 -12.19 3.19
N TRP A 3 -6.55 -12.06 2.28
CA TRP A 3 -5.98 -13.14 1.48
C TRP A 3 -4.48 -13.25 1.75
N ALA A 4 -3.92 -14.44 1.58
CA ALA A 4 -2.48 -14.66 1.54
C ALA A 4 -2.06 -15.34 0.25
N SER A 5 -0.86 -14.96 -0.22
CA SER A 5 -0.11 -15.70 -1.22
C SER A 5 0.94 -16.54 -0.50
N LEU A 6 0.90 -17.86 -0.70
CA LEU A 6 1.84 -18.79 -0.09
C LEU A 6 3.13 -18.88 -0.92
N ARG A 7 4.18 -19.48 -0.34
CA ARG A 7 5.48 -19.67 -1.00
C ARG A 7 5.38 -20.49 -2.29
N ASP A 8 4.40 -21.38 -2.38
CA ASP A 8 4.13 -22.21 -3.57
C ASP A 8 3.22 -21.51 -4.60
N GLY A 9 2.92 -20.22 -4.41
CA GLY A 9 2.10 -19.42 -5.32
C GLY A 9 0.58 -19.56 -5.11
N ARG A 10 0.11 -20.45 -4.23
CA ARG A 10 -1.33 -20.57 -3.95
C ARG A 10 -1.86 -19.33 -3.25
N LYS A 11 -3.06 -18.92 -3.62
CA LYS A 11 -3.83 -17.87 -2.92
C LYS A 11 -4.85 -18.52 -2.00
N VAL A 12 -4.87 -18.10 -0.74
CA VAL A 12 -5.78 -18.63 0.28
C VAL A 12 -6.54 -17.50 0.96
N LEU A 13 -7.85 -17.67 1.15
CA LEU A 13 -8.66 -16.76 1.96
C LEU A 13 -8.34 -17.04 3.42
N LEU A 14 -7.80 -16.03 4.13
CA LEU A 14 -7.45 -16.16 5.55
C LEU A 14 -8.60 -15.81 6.47
N SER A 15 -9.37 -14.78 6.11
CA SER A 15 -10.46 -14.27 6.93
C SER A 15 -11.45 -13.44 6.12
N LEU A 16 -12.73 -13.57 6.45
CA LEU A 16 -13.82 -12.75 5.95
C LEU A 16 -14.67 -12.33 7.14
N ALA A 17 -14.91 -11.04 7.27
CA ALA A 17 -15.75 -10.47 8.31
C ALA A 17 -16.57 -9.32 7.72
N LEU A 18 -17.79 -9.13 8.23
CA LEU A 18 -18.61 -7.97 7.94
C LEU A 18 -18.11 -6.81 8.80
N GLY A 19 -17.61 -5.75 8.17
CA GLY A 19 -17.18 -4.55 8.87
C GLY A 19 -18.40 -3.77 9.39
N LYS A 20 -18.43 -3.43 10.69
CA LYS A 20 -19.41 -2.48 11.24
C LYS A 20 -18.89 -1.04 11.15
N ARG A 21 -17.60 -0.84 11.41
CA ARG A 21 -16.84 0.40 11.27
C ARG A 21 -15.41 0.01 10.86
N GLU A 22 -14.74 0.79 10.01
CA GLU A 22 -13.34 0.54 9.62
C GLU A 22 -12.37 1.18 10.63
N SER A 23 -12.69 1.03 11.92
CA SER A 23 -11.90 1.64 12.99
C SER A 23 -10.63 0.84 13.28
N HIS A 24 -9.67 1.48 13.96
CA HIS A 24 -8.48 0.80 14.44
C HIS A 24 -8.80 -0.46 15.26
N SER A 25 -9.74 -0.38 16.19
CA SER A 25 -10.11 -1.52 17.05
C SER A 25 -10.72 -2.68 16.26
N ASP A 26 -11.52 -2.37 15.23
CA ASP A 26 -12.11 -3.40 14.36
C ASP A 26 -11.03 -4.12 13.55
N TRP A 27 -10.07 -3.38 12.99
CA TRP A 27 -8.92 -3.97 12.30
C TRP A 27 -8.02 -4.77 13.22
N LEU A 28 -7.73 -4.24 14.42
CA LEU A 28 -6.89 -4.93 15.39
C LEU A 28 -7.50 -6.28 15.80
N GLU A 29 -8.80 -6.32 16.06
CA GLU A 29 -9.48 -7.58 16.37
C GLU A 29 -9.50 -8.53 15.18
N PHE A 30 -9.74 -8.02 13.96
CA PHE A 30 -9.70 -8.82 12.74
C PHE A 30 -8.33 -9.48 12.51
N LEU A 31 -7.23 -8.77 12.77
CA LEU A 31 -5.87 -9.32 12.67
C LEU A 31 -5.56 -10.29 13.81
N ARG A 32 -5.98 -9.99 15.05
CA ARG A 32 -5.80 -10.87 16.21
C ARG A 32 -6.55 -12.18 16.08
N ASP A 33 -7.75 -12.18 15.50
CA ASP A 33 -8.49 -13.40 15.19
C ASP A 33 -7.68 -14.35 14.29
N MET A 34 -7.07 -13.82 13.23
CA MET A 34 -6.21 -14.63 12.34
C MET A 34 -5.02 -15.23 13.10
N ILE A 35 -4.38 -14.45 13.97
CA ILE A 35 -3.27 -14.94 14.81
C ILE A 35 -3.75 -16.03 15.77
N ARG A 36 -4.92 -15.85 16.42
CA ARG A 36 -5.52 -16.86 17.30
C ARG A 36 -5.81 -18.17 16.57
N ARG A 37 -6.15 -18.11 15.28
CA ARG A 37 -6.33 -19.28 14.41
C ARG A 37 -5.01 -19.86 13.86
N GLY A 38 -3.87 -19.33 14.27
CA GLY A 38 -2.54 -19.86 13.93
C GLY A 38 -1.83 -19.17 12.78
N LEU A 39 -2.31 -18.01 12.31
CA LEU A 39 -1.57 -17.21 11.33
C LEU A 39 -0.24 -16.77 11.94
N ARG A 40 0.86 -17.21 11.33
CA ARG A 40 2.21 -16.73 11.65
C ARG A 40 2.44 -15.35 11.05
N ILE A 41 3.39 -14.60 11.61
CA ILE A 41 3.78 -13.29 11.09
C ILE A 41 4.18 -13.42 9.62
N PRO A 42 3.48 -12.74 8.69
CA PRO A 42 3.79 -12.84 7.27
C PRO A 42 5.08 -12.08 6.93
N LEU A 43 5.70 -12.39 5.80
CA LEU A 43 6.85 -11.61 5.31
C LEU A 43 6.44 -10.17 4.99
N THR A 44 5.31 -10.01 4.31
CA THR A 44 4.77 -8.72 3.89
C THR A 44 3.29 -8.61 4.20
N VAL A 45 2.81 -7.39 4.37
CA VAL A 45 1.39 -7.07 4.46
C VAL A 45 1.09 -5.93 3.50
N THR A 46 0.18 -6.14 2.56
CA THR A 46 -0.27 -5.11 1.62
C THR A 46 -1.66 -4.61 2.00
N SER A 47 -1.83 -3.30 2.19
CA SER A 47 -3.13 -2.68 2.47
C SER A 47 -3.40 -1.46 1.60
N ASP A 48 -4.66 -1.05 1.54
CA ASP A 48 -5.16 0.18 0.89
C ASP A 48 -4.76 1.46 1.67
N GLY A 49 -3.97 1.31 2.72
CA GLY A 49 -3.51 2.31 3.68
C GLY A 49 -4.60 3.19 4.29
N ALA A 50 -5.74 2.59 4.65
CA ALA A 50 -6.61 3.15 5.67
C ALA A 50 -5.82 3.33 7.00
N PRO A 51 -5.84 4.52 7.65
CA PRO A 51 -5.01 4.79 8.83
C PRO A 51 -5.26 3.81 10.00
N GLY A 52 -6.52 3.43 10.23
CA GLY A 52 -6.87 2.45 11.25
C GLY A 52 -6.26 1.07 11.00
N LEU A 53 -6.21 0.65 9.73
CA LEU A 53 -5.61 -0.63 9.34
C LEU A 53 -4.08 -0.57 9.39
N ILE A 54 -3.46 0.54 8.94
CA ILE A 54 -2.00 0.73 9.04
C ILE A 54 -1.55 0.56 10.48
N ARG A 55 -2.21 1.28 11.41
CA ARG A 55 -1.88 1.21 12.83
C ARG A 55 -2.05 -0.22 13.38
N ALA A 56 -3.15 -0.89 13.05
CA ALA A 56 -3.37 -2.26 13.49
C ALA A 56 -2.30 -3.24 12.95
N ILE A 57 -1.86 -3.07 11.70
CA ILE A 57 -0.78 -3.86 11.09
C ILE A 57 0.54 -3.62 11.83
N GLU A 58 0.89 -2.36 12.10
CA GLU A 58 2.14 -2.01 12.79
C GLU A 58 2.17 -2.55 14.23
N GLU A 59 1.02 -2.58 14.91
CA GLU A 59 0.88 -3.17 16.25
C GLU A 59 0.96 -4.72 16.25
N THR A 60 0.39 -5.39 15.23
CA THR A 60 0.27 -6.87 15.22
C THR A 60 1.38 -7.59 14.46
N PHE A 61 1.87 -6.97 13.39
CA PHE A 61 2.82 -7.53 12.43
C PHE A 61 4.04 -6.62 12.28
N SER A 62 4.59 -6.14 13.39
CA SER A 62 5.72 -5.20 13.43
C SER A 62 6.99 -5.68 12.72
N LYS A 63 7.13 -6.99 12.49
CA LYS A 63 8.25 -7.59 11.74
C LYS A 63 7.96 -7.80 10.25
N SER A 64 6.72 -7.57 9.82
CA SER A 64 6.34 -7.67 8.41
C SER A 64 6.68 -6.39 7.67
N LEU A 65 7.11 -6.53 6.42
CA LEU A 65 7.29 -5.38 5.54
C LEU A 65 5.93 -4.88 5.07
N ARG A 66 5.57 -3.65 5.46
CA ARG A 66 4.33 -3.02 5.02
C ARG A 66 4.45 -2.50 3.59
N ILE A 67 3.48 -2.82 2.76
CA ILE A 67 3.41 -2.41 1.35
C ILE A 67 2.10 -1.65 1.14
N ARG A 68 2.18 -0.51 0.46
CA ARG A 68 1.00 0.22 0.02
C ARG A 68 0.46 -0.42 -1.25
N CYS A 69 -0.85 -0.71 -1.28
CA CYS A 69 -1.50 -1.29 -2.44
C CYS A 69 -1.46 -0.32 -3.63
N TRP A 70 -0.77 -0.71 -4.70
CA TRP A 70 -0.66 0.10 -5.92
C TRP A 70 -2.00 0.29 -6.64
N VAL A 71 -2.93 -0.68 -6.60
CA VAL A 71 -4.26 -0.52 -7.23
C VAL A 71 -4.99 0.67 -6.62
N HIS A 72 -5.22 0.65 -5.30
CA HIS A 72 -5.85 1.75 -4.57
C HIS A 72 -5.04 3.05 -4.65
N LYS A 73 -3.70 2.97 -4.68
CA LYS A 73 -2.89 4.18 -4.87
C LYS A 73 -3.15 4.82 -6.23
N MET A 74 -3.15 4.05 -7.31
CA MET A 74 -3.37 4.58 -8.66
C MET A 74 -4.78 5.16 -8.81
N GLU A 75 -5.79 4.53 -8.20
CA GLU A 75 -7.15 5.09 -8.11
C GLU A 75 -7.16 6.44 -7.38
N ASN A 76 -6.55 6.49 -6.18
CA ASN A 76 -6.43 7.73 -5.41
C ASN A 76 -5.75 8.84 -6.21
N LEU A 77 -4.66 8.55 -6.93
CA LEU A 77 -3.93 9.52 -7.73
C LEU A 77 -4.76 10.01 -8.93
N SER A 78 -5.42 9.09 -9.63
CA SER A 78 -6.26 9.44 -10.78
C SER A 78 -7.40 10.38 -10.40
N SER A 79 -7.91 10.29 -9.16
CA SER A 79 -8.94 11.20 -8.64
C SER A 79 -8.46 12.63 -8.37
N LYS A 80 -7.14 12.89 -8.40
CA LYS A 80 -6.55 14.21 -8.10
C LYS A 80 -6.28 15.07 -9.33
N VAL A 81 -6.51 14.53 -10.52
CA VAL A 81 -6.24 15.21 -11.79
C VAL A 81 -7.40 15.01 -12.78
N PRO A 82 -7.58 15.92 -13.74
CA PRO A 82 -8.53 15.72 -14.84
C PRO A 82 -8.28 14.40 -15.59
N PRO A 83 -9.33 13.65 -15.99
CA PRO A 83 -9.17 12.38 -16.71
C PRO A 83 -8.33 12.48 -17.99
N ALA A 84 -8.35 13.63 -18.66
CA ALA A 84 -7.56 13.87 -19.87
C ALA A 84 -6.03 13.92 -19.62
N LEU A 85 -5.60 14.34 -18.42
CA LEU A 85 -4.18 14.41 -18.05
C LEU A 85 -3.66 13.09 -17.46
N TRP A 86 -4.55 12.23 -16.98
CA TRP A 86 -4.16 11.01 -16.28
C TRP A 86 -3.29 10.05 -17.11
N PRO A 87 -3.53 9.79 -18.41
CA PRO A 87 -2.67 8.90 -19.20
C PRO A 87 -1.20 9.33 -19.21
N GLU A 88 -0.95 10.64 -19.37
CA GLU A 88 0.40 11.21 -19.37
C GLU A 88 1.04 11.11 -17.98
N ILE A 89 0.35 11.57 -16.94
CA ILE A 89 0.86 11.53 -15.56
C ILE A 89 1.11 10.08 -15.10
N LYS A 90 0.23 9.14 -15.45
CA LYS A 90 0.37 7.72 -15.12
C LYS A 90 1.63 7.09 -15.71
N ALA A 91 2.02 7.49 -16.92
CA ALA A 91 3.25 7.01 -17.55
C ALA A 91 4.50 7.46 -16.78
N GLU A 92 4.41 8.57 -16.03
CA GLU A 92 5.48 9.09 -15.18
C GLU A 92 5.52 8.47 -13.77
N ILE A 93 4.70 7.45 -13.48
CA ILE A 93 4.73 6.68 -12.22
C ILE A 93 5.43 5.31 -12.40
N PRO A 94 6.65 5.20 -12.98
CA PRO A 94 7.38 3.92 -13.02
C PRO A 94 8.04 3.58 -11.67
N VAL A 95 7.74 4.32 -10.60
CA VAL A 95 8.24 4.06 -9.24
C VAL A 95 7.93 2.64 -8.80
N ARG A 96 6.78 2.10 -9.21
CA ARG A 96 6.38 0.72 -8.91
C ARG A 96 7.34 -0.30 -9.51
N ASP A 97 7.77 -0.08 -10.74
CA ASP A 97 8.49 -1.06 -11.56
C ASP A 97 10.00 -0.75 -11.60
N ALA A 98 10.49 0.07 -10.68
CA ALA A 98 11.89 0.43 -10.59
C ALA A 98 12.77 -0.79 -10.25
N ALA A 99 13.96 -0.88 -10.84
CA ALA A 99 14.85 -2.04 -10.69
C ALA A 99 15.40 -2.21 -9.25
N THR A 100 15.48 -1.13 -8.48
CA THR A 100 15.97 -1.16 -7.11
C THR A 100 15.18 -0.21 -6.23
N TYR A 101 15.19 -0.48 -4.92
CA TYR A 101 14.64 0.42 -3.91
C TYR A 101 15.19 1.86 -4.02
N GLN A 102 16.49 2.01 -4.27
CA GLN A 102 17.12 3.32 -4.41
C GLN A 102 16.63 4.07 -5.65
N THR A 103 16.56 3.38 -6.80
CA THR A 103 16.00 3.94 -8.03
C THR A 103 14.53 4.34 -7.86
N GLY A 104 13.74 3.53 -7.14
CA GLY A 104 12.35 3.85 -6.80
C GLY A 104 12.23 5.17 -6.02
N LYS A 105 13.09 5.38 -5.02
CA LYS A 105 13.16 6.65 -4.26
C LYS A 105 13.48 7.84 -5.14
N GLU A 106 14.49 7.72 -6.01
CA GLU A 106 14.91 8.80 -6.90
C GLU A 106 13.83 9.16 -7.93
N LEU A 107 13.13 8.16 -8.47
CA LEU A 107 12.00 8.37 -9.37
C LEU A 107 10.83 9.05 -8.64
N ALA A 108 10.54 8.65 -7.40
CA ALA A 108 9.50 9.25 -6.58
C ALA A 108 9.79 10.73 -6.28
N LEU A 109 11.03 11.06 -5.92
CA LEU A 109 11.45 12.45 -5.71
C LEU A 109 11.33 13.28 -7.00
N ARG A 110 11.74 12.72 -8.15
CA ARG A 110 11.58 13.40 -9.44
C ARG A 110 10.12 13.68 -9.77
N PHE A 111 9.23 12.69 -9.58
CA PHE A 111 7.79 12.85 -9.77
C PHE A 111 7.22 13.97 -8.89
N ILE A 112 7.57 13.97 -7.59
CA ILE A 112 7.17 15.00 -6.64
C ILE A 112 7.64 16.39 -7.12
N GLN A 113 8.92 16.53 -7.49
CA GLN A 113 9.47 17.83 -7.89
C GLN A 113 8.84 18.37 -9.18
N ARG A 114 8.52 17.50 -10.13
CA ARG A 114 7.88 17.86 -11.40
C ARG A 114 6.45 18.35 -11.18
N HIS A 115 5.67 17.64 -10.38
CA HIS A 115 4.23 17.88 -10.25
C HIS A 115 3.84 18.81 -9.08
N LYS A 116 4.76 19.14 -8.15
CA LYS A 116 4.40 19.89 -6.92
C LYS A 116 3.77 21.26 -7.16
N LYS A 117 4.09 21.93 -8.27
CA LYS A 117 3.58 23.28 -8.56
C LYS A 117 2.19 23.23 -9.20
N GLU A 118 2.02 22.36 -10.19
CA GLU A 118 0.82 22.29 -11.02
C GLU A 118 -0.26 21.38 -10.41
N HIS A 119 0.16 20.34 -9.68
CA HIS A 119 -0.73 19.33 -9.11
C HIS A 119 -0.41 19.06 -7.62
N PRO A 120 -0.57 20.06 -6.73
CA PRO A 120 -0.24 19.91 -5.30
C PRO A 120 -1.07 18.81 -4.60
N SER A 121 -2.33 18.62 -4.97
CA SER A 121 -3.19 17.56 -4.42
C SER A 121 -2.75 16.15 -4.83
N LEU A 122 -2.30 15.99 -6.08
CA LEU A 122 -1.71 14.75 -6.58
C LEU A 122 -0.43 14.42 -5.81
N VAL A 123 0.44 15.40 -5.61
CA VAL A 123 1.70 15.23 -4.89
C VAL A 123 1.47 14.94 -3.41
N ALA A 124 0.52 15.61 -2.78
CA ALA A 124 0.11 15.29 -1.40
C ALA A 124 -0.35 13.84 -1.30
N SER A 125 -1.29 13.44 -2.17
CA SER A 125 -1.78 12.06 -2.21
C SER A 125 -0.69 11.05 -2.56
N PHE A 126 0.27 11.39 -3.43
CA PHE A 126 1.41 10.53 -3.76
C PHE A 126 2.37 10.35 -2.59
N SER A 127 2.65 11.42 -1.86
CA SER A 127 3.58 11.45 -0.73
C SER A 127 3.02 10.80 0.53
N GLU A 128 1.70 10.63 0.63
CA GLU A 128 1.08 9.82 1.67
C GLU A 128 1.60 8.38 1.60
N ASP A 129 2.12 7.90 2.73
CA ASP A 129 2.58 6.51 2.86
C ASP A 129 3.70 6.13 1.87
N LEU A 130 4.57 7.10 1.56
CA LEU A 130 5.55 7.01 0.48
C LEU A 130 6.54 5.85 0.64
N GLU A 131 7.06 5.60 1.85
CA GLU A 131 7.99 4.49 2.12
C GLU A 131 7.37 3.11 1.82
N ALA A 132 6.07 2.95 2.10
CA ALA A 132 5.38 1.69 1.83
C ALA A 132 5.11 1.46 0.34
N LEU A 133 5.12 2.51 -0.50
CA LEU A 133 4.90 2.38 -1.96
C LEU A 133 6.03 1.65 -2.68
N PHE A 134 7.26 1.81 -2.22
CA PHE A 134 8.42 1.17 -2.84
C PHE A 134 9.06 0.12 -1.93
N SER A 135 8.43 -0.20 -0.79
CA SER A 135 8.93 -1.25 0.11
C SER A 135 8.99 -2.61 -0.56
N HIS A 136 8.11 -2.91 -1.53
CA HIS A 136 8.18 -4.15 -2.30
C HIS A 136 9.50 -4.31 -3.07
N LEU A 137 10.19 -3.21 -3.40
CA LEU A 137 11.51 -3.23 -4.07
C LEU A 137 12.66 -3.70 -3.16
N LYS A 138 12.40 -3.93 -1.87
CA LYS A 138 13.37 -4.56 -0.94
C LYS A 138 13.31 -6.09 -1.02
N LEU A 139 12.34 -6.64 -1.73
CA LEU A 139 12.13 -8.08 -1.87
C LEU A 139 12.76 -8.57 -3.18
N PRO A 140 13.18 -9.85 -3.24
CA PRO A 140 13.66 -10.47 -4.47
C PRO A 140 12.60 -10.53 -5.59
#